data_AF-A0A136KJ68-F1
#
_entry.id   AF-A0A136KJ68-F1
#
_cell.length_a   1.000
_cell.length_b   1.000
_cell.length_c   1.000
_cell.angle_alpha   90.00
_cell.angle_beta   90.00
_cell.angle_gamma   90.00
#
_symmetry.space_group_name_H-M   'P 1'
#
loop_
_entity.id
_entity.type
_entity.pdbx_description
1 polymer ?
#
loop_
_entity_poly.entity_id
_entity_poly.type
_entity_poly.pdbx_seq_one_letter_code
_entity_poly.pdbx_strand_id
1 'polypeptide(L)'
;MIRVKTIALSLLALIFLSACTSPDTGSVTPVPTSQPENTILIWWNLFEPYENVKPLIDAYTARNPNVTIQYDQRGVRNGVSGYRSELDTVLNDGNPLTTPDIFTIHNTWGRAYEDKISKAPTTIVSADTTGAFIPLLYFQILLMTEFLPCHCMLMP
;
A
#
# COMPACT_ATOMS: atom_id res chain seq x y z
N MET A 1 47.37 -31.27 24.86
CA MET A 1 46.88 -30.36 23.80
C MET A 1 45.43 -29.87 23.99
N ILE A 2 44.67 -30.35 24.99
CA ILE A 2 43.28 -29.89 25.24
C ILE A 2 43.24 -28.59 26.09
N ARG A 3 44.24 -28.36 26.95
CA ARG A 3 44.25 -27.22 27.90
C ARG A 3 44.64 -25.86 27.31
N VAL A 4 45.25 -25.82 26.12
CA VAL A 4 45.61 -24.55 25.45
C VAL A 4 44.41 -23.98 24.66
N LYS A 5 43.59 -24.86 24.08
CA LYS A 5 42.37 -24.45 23.35
C LYS A 5 41.31 -23.86 24.28
N THR A 6 41.17 -24.38 25.50
CA THR A 6 40.24 -23.80 26.49
C THR A 6 40.71 -22.45 27.04
N ILE A 7 42.02 -22.25 27.22
CA ILE A 7 42.58 -20.94 27.62
C ILE A 7 42.42 -19.91 26.49
N ALA A 8 42.63 -20.31 25.24
CA ALA A 8 42.43 -19.44 24.07
C ALA A 8 40.95 -19.05 23.87
N LEU A 9 40.01 -19.98 24.15
CA LEU A 9 38.58 -19.72 24.02
C LEU A 9 38.04 -18.82 25.13
N SER A 10 38.58 -18.92 26.36
CA SER A 10 38.23 -18.01 27.46
C SER A 10 38.82 -16.61 27.27
N LEU A 11 40.04 -16.46 26.75
CA LEU A 11 40.62 -15.15 26.44
C LEU A 11 39.89 -14.43 25.30
N LEU A 12 39.37 -15.16 24.32
CA LEU A 12 38.57 -14.57 23.23
C LEU A 12 37.18 -14.14 23.70
N ALA A 13 36.59 -14.80 24.70
CA ALA A 13 35.28 -14.44 25.27
C ALA A 13 35.31 -13.17 26.15
N LEU A 14 36.44 -12.86 26.80
CA LEU A 14 36.61 -11.64 27.60
C LEU A 14 36.83 -10.36 26.75
N ILE A 15 37.24 -10.51 25.49
CA ILE A 15 37.42 -9.39 24.56
C ILE A 15 36.07 -8.90 23.99
N PHE A 16 35.03 -9.75 23.94
CA PHE A 16 33.70 -9.38 23.47
C PHE A 16 32.79 -8.70 24.52
N LEU A 17 33.18 -8.64 25.80
CA LEU A 17 32.41 -7.95 26.86
C LEU A 17 32.89 -6.51 27.13
N SER A 18 33.88 -6.00 26.39
CA SER A 18 34.54 -4.72 26.65
C SER A 18 34.34 -3.69 25.52
N ALA A 19 33.10 -3.55 25.04
CA ALA A 19 32.63 -2.43 24.20
C ALA A 19 31.11 -2.35 24.37
N CYS A 20 30.46 -1.35 24.96
CA CYS A 20 30.79 0.06 25.15
C CYS A 20 30.04 0.53 26.42
N THR A 21 30.74 1.11 27.40
CA THR A 21 30.09 1.92 28.44
C THR A 21 30.60 3.35 28.28
N SER A 22 29.68 4.28 28.05
CA SER A 22 29.93 5.71 28.18
C SER A 22 28.74 6.26 28.96
N PRO A 23 28.96 6.82 30.16
CA PRO A 23 27.94 7.57 30.86
C PRO A 23 28.00 9.01 30.34
N ASP A 24 27.20 9.33 29.33
CA ASP A 24 26.95 10.73 28.99
C ASP A 24 25.54 11.12 29.47
N THR A 25 25.53 11.81 30.59
CA THR A 25 24.34 12.42 31.20
C THR A 25 23.98 13.65 30.38
N GLY A 26 23.33 13.42 29.24
CA GLY A 26 22.65 14.45 28.46
C GLY A 26 21.20 14.05 28.29
N SER A 27 20.30 14.59 29.11
CA SER A 27 18.86 14.53 28.87
C SER A 27 18.54 15.38 27.64
N VAL A 28 18.82 14.84 26.46
CA VAL A 28 18.25 15.32 25.21
C VAL A 28 16.82 14.77 25.20
N THR A 29 15.88 15.62 25.59
CA THR A 29 14.47 15.40 25.26
C THR A 29 14.41 15.14 23.75
N PRO A 30 13.93 13.97 23.30
CA PRO A 30 13.76 13.74 21.88
C PRO A 30 12.70 14.72 21.41
N VAL A 31 13.13 15.83 20.79
CA VAL A 31 12.25 16.63 19.94
C VAL A 31 11.79 15.65 18.86
N PRO A 32 10.48 15.34 18.75
CA PRO A 32 9.99 14.60 17.61
C PRO A 32 10.21 15.50 16.41
N THR A 33 11.35 15.33 15.77
CA THR A 33 11.63 15.94 14.49
C THR A 33 10.73 15.19 13.53
N SER A 34 9.54 15.74 13.27
CA SER A 34 8.69 15.30 12.17
C SER A 34 9.40 15.65 10.87
N GLN A 35 10.45 14.89 10.56
CA GLN A 35 10.92 14.81 9.20
C GLN A 35 9.72 14.32 8.38
N PRO A 36 9.39 14.99 7.26
CA PRO A 36 8.31 14.50 6.42
C PRO A 36 8.63 13.06 6.02
N GLU A 37 7.79 12.13 6.48
CA GLU A 37 7.94 10.72 6.15
C GLU A 37 7.74 10.57 4.65
N ASN A 38 8.74 9.99 3.97
CA ASN A 38 8.63 9.70 2.55
C ASN A 38 7.63 8.55 2.39
N THR A 39 6.49 8.85 1.75
CA THR A 39 5.42 7.88 1.52
C THR A 39 5.54 7.31 0.12
N ILE A 40 5.56 5.99 0.00
CA ILE A 40 5.55 5.29 -1.29
C ILE A 40 4.13 4.76 -1.53
N LEU A 41 3.55 5.10 -2.68
CA LEU A 41 2.28 4.55 -3.16
C LEU A 41 2.55 3.56 -4.29
N ILE A 42 2.12 2.31 -4.10
CA ILE A 42 2.22 1.26 -5.11
C ILE A 42 0.95 1.29 -5.97
N TRP A 43 1.11 1.52 -7.27
CA TRP A 43 0.00 1.59 -8.22
C TRP A 43 0.14 0.54 -9.32
N TRP A 44 -0.78 -0.43 -9.32
CA TRP A 44 -0.91 -1.42 -10.39
C TRP A 44 -1.98 -1.02 -11.39
N ASN A 45 -1.67 -1.15 -12.68
CA ASN A 45 -2.63 -0.92 -13.75
C ASN A 45 -2.75 -2.15 -14.66
N LEU A 46 -3.96 -2.39 -15.13
CA LEU A 46 -4.27 -3.51 -16.01
C LEU A 46 -3.78 -3.26 -17.44
N PHE A 47 -3.98 -2.07 -18.00
CA PHE A 47 -3.75 -1.82 -19.43
C PHE A 47 -3.04 -0.52 -19.76
N GLU A 48 -3.07 0.48 -18.88
CA GLU A 48 -2.55 1.79 -19.21
C GLU A 48 -1.01 1.75 -19.23
N PRO A 49 -0.35 2.23 -20.29
CA PRO A 49 1.10 2.33 -20.31
C PRO A 49 1.57 3.50 -19.45
N TYR A 50 2.81 3.43 -18.96
CA TYR A 50 3.37 4.44 -18.05
C TYR A 50 3.35 5.84 -18.66
N GLU A 51 3.62 5.95 -19.96
CA GLU A 51 3.70 7.22 -20.71
C GLU A 51 2.39 8.02 -20.63
N ASN A 52 1.25 7.33 -20.59
CA ASN A 52 -0.06 7.96 -20.55
C ASN A 52 -0.42 8.47 -19.14
N VAL A 53 0.03 7.77 -18.10
CA VAL A 53 -0.21 8.19 -16.70
C VAL A 53 0.86 9.13 -16.17
N LYS A 54 2.04 9.19 -16.80
CA LYS A 54 3.17 9.98 -16.33
C LYS A 54 2.81 11.45 -16.08
N PRO A 55 2.08 12.17 -16.96
CA PRO A 55 1.70 13.56 -16.70
C PRO A 55 0.86 13.73 -15.42
N LEU A 56 0.00 12.75 -15.11
CA LEU A 56 -0.80 12.73 -13.89
C LEU A 56 0.08 12.50 -12.65
N ILE A 57 0.99 11.52 -12.72
CA ILE A 57 1.95 11.22 -11.66
C ILE A 57 2.80 12.45 -11.37
N ASP A 58 3.39 13.06 -12.40
CA ASP A 58 4.24 14.25 -12.28
C ASP A 58 3.47 15.40 -11.60
N ALA A 59 2.25 15.70 -12.07
CA ALA A 59 1.41 16.77 -11.53
C ALA A 59 0.97 16.50 -10.08
N TYR A 60 0.82 15.23 -9.69
CA TYR A 60 0.52 14.86 -8.31
C TYR A 60 1.77 15.00 -7.42
N THR A 61 2.91 14.44 -7.82
CA THR A 61 4.15 14.47 -7.03
C THR A 61 4.74 15.89 -6.91
N ALA A 62 4.54 16.75 -7.92
CA ALA A 62 4.92 18.16 -7.84
C ALA A 62 4.18 18.92 -6.72
N ARG A 63 2.95 18.50 -6.40
CA ARG A 63 2.14 19.07 -5.30
C ARG A 63 2.32 18.33 -3.98
N ASN A 64 2.92 17.14 -4.01
CA ASN A 64 3.11 16.25 -2.87
C ASN A 64 4.56 15.74 -2.86
N PRO A 65 5.55 16.58 -2.51
CA PRO A 65 6.98 16.27 -2.70
C PRO A 65 7.49 15.10 -1.83
N ASN A 66 6.73 14.72 -0.80
CA ASN A 66 7.06 13.59 0.08
C ASN A 66 6.42 12.28 -0.39
N VAL A 67 5.72 12.28 -1.53
CA VAL A 67 5.06 11.09 -2.08
C VAL A 67 5.79 10.62 -3.33
N THR A 68 6.16 9.35 -3.34
CA THR A 68 6.69 8.64 -4.50
C THR A 68 5.65 7.66 -5.01
N ILE A 69 5.38 7.64 -6.32
CA ILE A 69 4.45 6.68 -6.92
C ILE A 69 5.24 5.61 -7.69
N GLN A 70 5.10 4.35 -7.27
CA GLN A 70 5.65 3.19 -7.98
C GLN A 70 4.57 2.59 -8.88
N TYR A 71 4.66 2.89 -10.17
CA TYR A 71 3.69 2.45 -11.17
C TYR A 71 4.11 1.15 -11.85
N ASP A 72 3.19 0.21 -12.02
CA ASP A 72 3.40 -1.01 -12.79
C ASP A 72 2.20 -1.36 -13.69
N GLN A 73 2.44 -1.46 -15.00
CA GLN A 73 1.49 -2.00 -15.97
C GLN A 73 1.57 -3.54 -15.96
N ARG A 74 0.63 -4.16 -15.25
CA ARG A 74 0.64 -5.61 -14.96
C ARG A 74 -0.10 -6.46 -15.99
N GLY A 75 -1.28 -6.02 -16.45
CA GLY A 75 -2.16 -6.86 -17.27
C GLY A 75 -1.61 -7.19 -18.67
N VAL A 76 -0.61 -6.47 -19.14
CA VAL A 76 0.11 -6.79 -20.40
C VAL A 76 1.19 -7.85 -20.22
N ARG A 77 1.72 -8.07 -19.00
CA ARG A 77 2.84 -8.98 -18.73
C ARG A 77 2.44 -10.45 -18.88
N ASN A 78 1.35 -10.83 -18.21
CA ASN A 78 0.84 -12.21 -18.15
C ASN A 78 -0.63 -12.30 -18.60
N GLY A 79 -1.11 -11.30 -19.32
CA GLY A 79 -2.51 -11.18 -19.70
C GLY A 79 -3.43 -10.86 -18.52
N VAL A 80 -4.71 -10.65 -18.85
CA VAL A 80 -5.76 -10.26 -17.91
C VAL A 80 -6.00 -11.33 -16.84
N SER A 81 -5.95 -12.61 -17.21
CA SER A 81 -6.13 -13.73 -16.28
C SER A 81 -4.95 -13.88 -15.31
N GLY A 82 -3.71 -13.69 -15.80
CA GLY A 82 -2.51 -13.73 -14.97
C GLY A 82 -2.51 -12.61 -13.94
N TYR A 83 -2.86 -11.39 -14.37
CA TYR A 83 -3.03 -10.26 -13.46
C TYR A 83 -4.09 -10.53 -12.38
N ARG A 84 -5.25 -11.06 -12.76
CA ARG A 84 -6.31 -11.38 -11.78
C ARG A 84 -5.81 -12.38 -10.73
N SER A 85 -5.14 -13.44 -11.17
CA SER A 85 -4.59 -14.45 -10.25
C SER A 85 -3.55 -13.84 -9.31
N GLU A 86 -2.64 -12.99 -9.82
CA GLU A 86 -1.62 -12.32 -9.01
C GLU A 86 -2.27 -11.36 -8.01
N LEU A 87 -3.26 -10.58 -8.46
CA LEU A 87 -4.01 -9.65 -7.61
C LEU A 87 -4.76 -10.39 -6.49
N ASP A 88 -5.40 -11.51 -6.80
CA ASP A 88 -6.06 -12.37 -5.81
C ASP A 88 -5.08 -12.89 -4.76
N THR A 89 -3.87 -13.29 -5.17
CA THR A 89 -2.83 -13.73 -4.24
C THR A 89 -2.42 -12.59 -3.30
N VAL A 90 -1.98 -11.44 -3.85
CA VAL A 90 -1.42 -10.37 -3.01
C VAL A 90 -2.47 -9.73 -2.08
N LEU A 91 -3.72 -9.60 -2.53
CA LEU A 91 -4.79 -9.03 -1.69
C LEU A 91 -5.23 -9.98 -0.56
N ASN A 92 -5.08 -11.29 -0.73
CA ASN A 92 -5.38 -12.27 0.33
C ASN A 92 -4.21 -12.48 1.28
N ASP A 93 -2.97 -12.36 0.79
CA ASP A 93 -1.76 -12.45 1.62
C ASP A 93 -1.63 -11.27 2.59
N GLY A 94 -2.12 -10.08 2.19
CA GLY A 94 -2.17 -8.90 3.06
C GLY A 94 -0.80 -8.32 3.44
N ASN A 95 0.26 -8.67 2.71
CA ASN A 95 1.60 -8.16 2.96
C ASN A 95 1.70 -6.69 2.51
N PRO A 96 1.87 -5.73 3.44
CA PRO A 96 1.82 -4.30 3.13
C PRO A 96 2.94 -3.83 2.21
N LEU A 97 4.01 -4.60 2.04
CA LEU A 97 5.12 -4.24 1.15
C LEU A 97 4.87 -4.60 -0.32
N THR A 98 3.93 -5.52 -0.58
CA THR A 98 3.67 -6.06 -1.94
C THR A 98 2.26 -5.80 -2.42
N THR A 99 1.33 -5.52 -1.51
CA THR A 99 -0.05 -5.20 -1.84
C THR A 99 -0.14 -3.80 -2.44
N PRO A 100 -0.74 -3.61 -3.63
CA PRO A 100 -0.89 -2.29 -4.22
C PRO A 100 -1.88 -1.44 -3.42
N ASP A 101 -1.55 -0.16 -3.21
CA ASP A 101 -2.45 0.84 -2.64
C ASP A 101 -3.53 1.26 -3.64
N ILE A 102 -3.16 1.31 -4.91
CA ILE A 102 -4.05 1.67 -6.02
C ILE A 102 -3.97 0.55 -7.05
N PHE A 103 -5.13 0.01 -7.45
CA PHE A 103 -5.19 -1.01 -8.48
C PHE A 103 -6.45 -0.86 -9.33
N THR A 104 -6.33 -1.21 -10.62
CA THR A 104 -7.46 -1.24 -11.54
C THR A 104 -8.00 -2.66 -11.69
N ILE A 105 -9.31 -2.83 -11.73
CA ILE A 105 -9.97 -4.12 -11.98
C ILE A 105 -10.83 -4.06 -13.24
N HIS A 106 -11.06 -5.22 -13.86
CA HIS A 106 -12.06 -5.32 -14.93
C HIS A 106 -13.48 -5.17 -14.32
N ASN A 107 -14.40 -4.53 -15.06
CA ASN A 107 -15.74 -4.22 -14.56
C ASN A 107 -16.53 -5.45 -14.09
N THR A 108 -16.31 -6.61 -14.72
CA THR A 108 -16.97 -7.87 -14.33
C THR A 108 -16.45 -8.47 -13.02
N TRP A 109 -15.39 -7.90 -12.42
CA TRP A 109 -14.81 -8.41 -11.18
C TRP A 109 -15.24 -7.62 -9.95
N GLY A 110 -15.94 -6.48 -10.10
CA GLY A 110 -16.27 -5.57 -8.99
C GLY A 110 -16.83 -6.29 -7.77
N ARG A 111 -17.80 -7.18 -7.95
CA ARG A 111 -18.41 -7.97 -6.87
C ARG A 111 -17.42 -8.84 -6.09
N ALA A 112 -16.41 -9.40 -6.76
CA ALA A 112 -15.44 -10.29 -6.12
C ALA A 112 -14.39 -9.53 -5.29
N TYR A 113 -14.22 -8.24 -5.53
CA TYR A 113 -13.25 -7.38 -4.84
C TYR A 113 -13.91 -6.36 -3.89
N GLU A 114 -15.23 -6.44 -3.68
CA GLU A 114 -15.97 -5.51 -2.81
C GLU A 114 -15.40 -5.43 -1.39
N ASP A 115 -14.94 -6.55 -0.84
CA ASP A 115 -14.33 -6.64 0.48
C ASP A 115 -12.84 -6.27 0.48
N LYS A 116 -12.22 -6.05 -0.69
CA LYS A 116 -10.81 -5.72 -0.87
C LYS A 116 -10.56 -4.24 -1.19
N ILE A 117 -11.61 -3.43 -1.28
CA ILE A 117 -11.52 -2.00 -1.63
C ILE A 117 -12.09 -1.13 -0.50
N SER A 118 -11.46 0.02 -0.28
CA SER A 118 -12.02 1.03 0.62
C SER A 118 -13.14 1.81 -0.05
N LYS A 119 -14.15 2.20 0.72
CA LYS A 119 -15.21 3.10 0.23
C LYS A 119 -14.62 4.44 -0.20
N ALA A 120 -15.15 4.98 -1.29
CA ALA A 120 -14.78 6.31 -1.75
C ALA A 120 -15.17 7.37 -0.70
N PRO A 121 -14.31 8.36 -0.41
CA PRO A 121 -14.66 9.46 0.47
C PRO A 121 -15.83 10.27 -0.11
N THR A 122 -16.85 10.54 0.72
CA THR A 122 -18.03 11.34 0.35
C THR A 122 -17.70 12.80 0.02
N THR A 123 -16.51 13.27 0.42
CA THR A 123 -15.98 14.60 0.09
C THR A 123 -15.53 14.71 -1.36
N ILE A 124 -15.16 13.59 -1.99
CA ILE A 124 -14.66 13.55 -3.38
C ILE A 124 -15.72 13.00 -4.32
N VAL A 125 -16.48 12.00 -3.88
CA VAL A 125 -17.58 11.42 -4.67
C VAL A 125 -18.90 11.89 -4.08
N SER A 126 -19.40 12.99 -4.62
CA SER A 126 -20.74 13.53 -4.32
C SER A 126 -21.72 13.20 -5.46
N ALA A 127 -23.02 13.36 -5.22
CA ALA A 127 -24.06 13.16 -6.24
C ALA A 127 -23.82 13.98 -7.53
N ASP A 128 -23.23 15.17 -7.40
CA ASP A 128 -22.85 16.03 -8.53
C ASP A 128 -21.68 15.43 -9.34
N THR A 129 -20.78 14.73 -8.65
CA THR A 129 -19.65 14.04 -9.29
C THR A 129 -20.14 12.81 -10.06
N THR A 130 -21.16 12.13 -9.56
CA THR A 130 -21.73 10.94 -10.20
C THR A 130 -22.44 11.26 -11.51
N GLY A 131 -23.00 12.46 -11.66
CA GLY A 131 -23.62 12.95 -12.90
C GLY A 131 -22.63 13.25 -14.04
N ALA A 132 -21.33 13.38 -13.73
CA ALA A 132 -20.26 13.56 -14.72
C ALA A 132 -19.83 12.24 -15.38
N PHE A 133 -20.26 11.10 -14.84
CA PHE A 133 -19.97 9.77 -15.38
C PHE A 133 -21.13 9.24 -16.23
N ILE A 134 -20.82 8.42 -17.22
CA ILE A 134 -21.83 7.74 -18.05
C ILE A 134 -22.67 6.82 -17.14
N PRO A 135 -24.00 6.66 -17.35
CA PRO A 135 -24.89 5.92 -16.44
C PRO A 135 -24.50 4.46 -16.14
N LEU A 136 -23.77 3.79 -17.03
CA LEU A 136 -23.25 2.43 -16.79
C LEU A 136 -22.10 2.41 -15.77
N LEU A 137 -21.32 3.50 -15.71
CA LEU A 137 -20.26 3.68 -14.72
C LEU A 137 -20.82 4.20 -13.38
N TYR A 138 -21.93 4.96 -13.44
CA TYR A 138 -22.70 5.38 -12.26
C TYR A 138 -23.13 4.18 -11.40
N PHE A 139 -23.66 3.11 -12.02
CA PHE A 139 -24.05 1.89 -11.29
C PHE A 139 -22.85 1.27 -10.54
N GLN A 140 -21.68 1.19 -11.17
CA GLN A 140 -20.48 0.62 -10.55
C GLN A 140 -19.90 1.51 -9.42
N ILE A 141 -19.94 2.83 -9.58
CA ILE A 141 -19.53 3.78 -8.53
C ILE A 141 -20.49 3.72 -7.34
N LEU A 142 -21.80 3.60 -7.58
CA LEU A 142 -22.81 3.50 -6.52
C LEU A 142 -22.78 2.19 -5.74
N LEU A 143 -22.47 1.07 -6.40
CA LEU A 143 -22.20 -0.19 -5.69
C LEU A 143 -21.04 -0.02 -4.67
N MET A 144 -20.10 0.91 -4.87
CA MET A 144 -19.04 1.18 -3.90
C MET A 144 -19.45 2.17 -2.79
N THR A 145 -20.47 3.01 -3.01
CA THR A 145 -20.95 3.98 -2.02
C THR A 145 -22.17 3.52 -1.21
N GLU A 146 -23.02 2.63 -1.74
CA GLU A 146 -24.33 2.30 -1.12
C GLU A 146 -24.36 1.04 -0.24
N PHE A 147 -23.30 0.23 -0.18
CA PHE A 147 -23.33 -0.97 0.67
C PHE A 147 -22.96 -0.65 2.13
N LEU A 148 -23.94 -0.12 2.88
CA LEU A 148 -24.25 -0.39 4.30
C LEU A 148 -25.50 0.45 4.67
N PRO A 149 -26.56 -0.08 5.34
CA PRO A 149 -27.13 -1.42 5.34
C PRO A 149 -28.68 -1.36 5.22
N CYS A 150 -29.29 -1.76 4.11
CA CYS A 150 -30.75 -2.01 4.08
C CYS A 150 -31.08 -3.47 4.42
N HIS A 151 -30.55 -3.99 5.53
CA HIS A 151 -30.95 -5.30 6.07
C HIS A 151 -31.70 -5.21 7.41
N CYS A 152 -32.25 -4.04 7.76
CA CYS A 152 -33.13 -3.88 8.91
C CYS A 152 -34.40 -3.09 8.53
N MET A 153 -35.09 -3.52 7.49
CA MET A 153 -36.51 -3.23 7.35
C MET A 153 -37.09 -4.31 6.45
N LEU A 154 -38.23 -4.87 6.84
CA LEU A 154 -38.94 -5.99 6.22
C LEU A 154 -38.57 -7.39 6.75
N MET A 155 -39.07 -7.70 7.94
CA MET A 155 -39.99 -8.82 8.06
C MET A 155 -41.24 -8.37 8.85
N PRO A 156 -42.45 -8.86 8.49
CA PRO A 156 -43.71 -8.53 9.14
C PRO A 156 -43.84 -9.13 10.55
#